data_AF-A0A7J9IAY1-F1
#
_entry.id   AF-A0A7J9IAY1-F1
#
_cell.length_a   1.000
_cell.length_b   1.000
_cell.length_c   1.000
_cell.angle_alpha   90.00
_cell.angle_beta   90.00
_cell.angle_gamma   90.00
#
_symmetry.space_group_name_H-M   'P 1'
#
loop_
_entity.id
_entity.type
_entity.pdbx_description
1 polymer ?
#
loop_
_entity_poly.entity_id
_entity_poly.type
_entity_poly.pdbx_seq_one_letter_code
_entity_poly.pdbx_strand_id
1 'polypeptide(L)'
;MEGKKLLNAALGLMLLVMMMLSSMGSITAIACPSNGNGCKDCIVEQIRYGCPSCVPLIRCMARCFWGGAVRSSCISRCDGGKPTLSD
;
A
#
# COMPACT_ATOMS: atom_id res chain seq x y z
N MET A 1 41.95 -14.71 -17.11
CA MET A 1 41.66 -13.65 -16.11
C MET A 1 40.32 -12.95 -16.35
N GLU A 2 39.58 -13.32 -17.40
CA GLU A 2 38.40 -12.58 -17.89
C GLU A 2 37.07 -13.05 -17.29
N GLY A 3 36.93 -14.35 -16.97
CA GLY A 3 35.72 -14.89 -16.35
C GLY A 3 35.41 -14.30 -14.97
N LYS A 4 36.43 -13.89 -14.21
CA LYS A 4 36.25 -13.24 -12.89
C LYS A 4 35.65 -11.84 -13.01
N LYS A 5 35.99 -11.12 -14.10
CA LYS A 5 35.47 -9.77 -14.37
C LYS A 5 33.99 -9.82 -14.78
N LEU A 6 33.62 -10.81 -15.59
CA LEU A 6 32.24 -11.07 -15.98
C LEU A 6 31.38 -11.51 -14.79
N LEU A 7 31.90 -12.37 -13.91
CA LEU A 7 31.19 -12.79 -12.70
C LEU A 7 30.95 -11.62 -11.75
N ASN A 8 31.95 -10.76 -11.54
CA ASN A 8 31.83 -9.57 -10.69
C ASN A 8 30.88 -8.52 -11.28
N ALA A 9 30.89 -8.35 -12.60
CA ALA A 9 29.95 -7.45 -13.29
C ALA A 9 28.51 -7.96 -13.21
N ALA A 10 28.30 -9.27 -13.39
CA ALA A 10 26.99 -9.90 -13.22
C ALA A 10 26.50 -9.80 -11.77
N LEU A 11 27.38 -10.01 -10.79
CA LEU A 11 27.04 -9.86 -9.36
C LEU A 11 26.62 -8.42 -9.04
N GLY A 12 27.35 -7.43 -9.57
CA GLY A 12 27.03 -6.01 -9.40
C GLY A 12 25.68 -5.65 -10.04
N LEU A 13 25.40 -6.15 -11.24
CA LEU A 13 24.13 -5.92 -11.93
C LEU A 13 22.95 -6.54 -11.16
N MET A 14 23.10 -7.75 -10.64
CA MET A 14 22.08 -8.42 -9.82
C MET A 14 21.82 -7.63 -8.53
N LEU A 15 22.86 -7.14 -7.85
CA LEU A 15 22.72 -6.30 -6.66
C LEU A 15 21.98 -4.99 -6.94
N LEU A 16 22.26 -4.34 -8.08
CA LEU A 16 21.55 -3.14 -8.51
C LEU A 16 20.08 -3.41 -8.79
N VAL A 17 19.75 -4.50 -9.48
CA VAL A 17 18.35 -4.89 -9.75
C VAL A 17 17.59 -5.17 -8.45
N MET A 18 18.21 -5.87 -7.50
CA MET A 18 17.60 -6.15 -6.19
C MET A 18 17.37 -4.87 -5.37
N MET A 19 18.30 -3.90 -5.41
CA MET A 19 18.09 -2.58 -4.79
C MET A 19 16.91 -1.83 -5.42
N MET A 20 16.79 -1.86 -6.75
CA MET A 20 15.67 -1.21 -7.46
C MET A 20 14.32 -1.87 -7.12
N LEU A 21 14.25 -3.20 -7.08
CA LEU A 21 13.05 -3.92 -6.67
C LEU A 21 12.66 -3.63 -5.22
N SER A 22 13.65 -3.50 -4.32
CA SER A 22 13.41 -3.19 -2.90
C SER A 22 12.81 -1.79 -2.72
N SER A 23 13.15 -0.83 -3.59
CA SER A 23 12.60 0.53 -3.54
C SER A 23 11.13 0.63 -3.99
N MET A 24 10.64 -0.35 -4.75
CA MET A 24 9.23 -0.45 -5.18
C MET A 24 8.34 -1.15 -4.14
N GLY A 25 8.95 -1.78 -3.13
CA GLY A 25 8.29 -2.67 -2.16
C GLY A 25 7.73 -1.98 -0.91
N SER A 26 7.36 -0.71 -0.98
CA SER A 26 6.64 -0.04 0.10
C SER A 26 5.24 0.33 -0.36
N ILE A 27 4.36 -0.67 -0.51
CA ILE A 27 2.96 -0.46 -0.14
C ILE A 27 2.92 -0.43 1.39
N THR A 28 3.63 0.54 1.99
CA THR A 28 3.26 0.98 3.30
C THR A 28 1.88 1.56 3.11
N ALA A 29 0.87 0.80 3.50
CA ALA A 29 -0.42 1.40 3.81
C ALA A 29 -0.12 2.41 4.92
N ILE A 30 0.18 3.65 4.51
CA ILE A 30 0.38 4.77 5.43
C ILE A 30 -0.95 4.88 6.15
N ALA A 31 -0.98 4.35 7.36
CA ALA A 31 -2.13 4.41 8.22
C ALA A 31 -2.33 5.89 8.53
N CYS A 32 -3.48 6.43 8.11
CA CYS A 32 -3.79 7.82 8.38
C CYS A 32 -3.81 8.06 9.89
N PRO A 33 -3.27 9.20 10.36
CA PRO A 33 -3.24 9.51 11.77
C PRO A 33 -4.66 9.53 12.34
N SER A 34 -4.85 9.05 13.57
CA SER A 34 -6.17 9.00 14.21
C SER A 34 -6.74 10.37 14.61
N ASN A 35 -5.98 11.46 14.48
CA ASN A 35 -6.35 12.76 15.06
C ASN A 35 -6.82 13.77 14.00
N GLY A 36 -8.05 14.26 14.17
CA GLY A 36 -8.54 15.52 13.60
C GLY A 36 -8.62 15.58 12.07
N ASN A 37 -8.53 16.82 11.54
CA ASN A 37 -8.69 17.13 10.11
C ASN A 37 -7.64 16.43 9.23
N GLY A 38 -6.44 16.16 9.76
CA GLY A 38 -5.36 15.46 9.05
C GLY A 38 -5.68 14.01 8.67
N CYS A 39 -6.59 13.34 9.39
CA CYS A 39 -7.07 12.02 9.00
C CYS A 39 -7.85 12.07 7.68
N LYS A 40 -8.71 13.09 7.53
CA LYS A 40 -9.54 13.27 6.34
C LYS A 40 -8.67 13.58 5.11
N ASP A 41 -7.70 14.47 5.25
CA ASP A 41 -6.81 14.85 4.16
C ASP A 41 -5.96 13.65 3.71
N CYS A 42 -5.43 12.87 4.66
CA CYS A 42 -4.71 11.63 4.36
C CYS A 42 -5.58 10.60 3.64
N ILE A 43 -6.85 10.42 4.03
CA ILE A 43 -7.76 9.49 3.34
C ILE A 43 -8.00 9.95 1.89
N VAL A 44 -8.15 11.26 1.67
CA VAL A 44 -8.32 11.83 0.32
C VAL A 44 -7.07 11.59 -0.54
N GLU A 45 -5.87 11.75 0.03
CA GLU A 45 -4.63 11.43 -0.67
C GLU A 45 -4.51 9.93 -0.99
N GLN A 46 -4.86 9.05 -0.05
CA GLN A 46 -4.83 7.60 -0.27
C GLN A 46 -5.83 7.14 -1.32
N ILE A 47 -6.97 7.83 -1.47
CA ILE A 47 -7.92 7.58 -2.56
C ILE A 47 -7.36 8.04 -3.92
N ARG A 48 -6.54 9.10 -3.94
CA ARG A 48 -6.06 9.72 -5.18
C ARG A 48 -4.77 9.09 -5.71
N TYR A 49 -3.85 8.76 -4.82
CA TYR A 49 -2.51 8.28 -5.16
C TYR A 49 -2.23 6.85 -4.67
N GLY A 50 -3.08 6.32 -3.80
CA GLY A 50 -2.97 4.94 -3.34
C GLY A 50 -3.51 3.94 -4.35
N CYS A 51 -3.82 2.74 -3.86
CA CYS A 51 -4.32 1.63 -4.68
C CYS A 51 -5.71 1.94 -5.27
N PRO A 52 -5.87 2.10 -6.60
CA PRO A 52 -7.15 2.41 -7.22
C PRO A 52 -8.20 1.32 -6.98
N SER A 53 -7.78 0.04 -6.95
CA SER A 53 -8.64 -1.10 -6.60
C SER A 53 -9.13 -1.07 -5.14
N CYS A 54 -8.41 -0.36 -4.26
CA CYS A 54 -8.70 -0.25 -2.84
C CYS A 54 -9.59 0.97 -2.52
N VAL A 55 -9.74 1.91 -3.45
CA VAL A 55 -10.60 3.09 -3.32
C VAL A 55 -12.03 2.77 -2.87
N PRO A 56 -12.77 1.79 -3.45
CA PRO A 56 -14.11 1.46 -2.98
C PRO A 56 -14.14 0.99 -1.53
N LEU A 57 -13.15 0.19 -1.12
CA LEU A 57 -13.00 -0.29 0.26
C LEU A 57 -12.69 0.88 1.22
N ILE A 58 -11.74 1.74 0.86
CA ILE A 58 -11.36 2.93 1.65
C ILE A 58 -12.58 3.85 1.82
N ARG A 59 -13.34 4.11 0.75
CA ARG A 59 -14.58 4.93 0.84
C ARG A 59 -15.65 4.29 1.72
N CYS A 60 -15.79 2.97 1.69
CA CYS A 60 -16.73 2.26 2.57
C CYS A 60 -16.33 2.41 4.04
N MET A 61 -15.06 2.11 4.36
CA MET A 61 -14.52 2.20 5.71
C MET A 61 -14.63 3.63 6.25
N ALA A 62 -14.25 4.62 5.46
CA ALA A 62 -14.29 6.02 5.86
C ALA A 62 -15.73 6.48 6.17
N ARG A 63 -16.71 6.17 5.30
CA ARG A 63 -18.14 6.47 5.57
C ARG A 63 -18.65 5.77 6.83
N CYS A 64 -18.23 4.53 7.06
CA CYS A 64 -18.63 3.78 8.25
C CYS A 64 -18.06 4.40 9.53
N PHE A 65 -16.78 4.77 9.54
CA PHE A 65 -16.15 5.45 10.67
C PHE A 65 -16.74 6.84 10.94
N TRP A 66 -17.01 7.64 9.90
CA TRP A 66 -17.70 8.92 10.05
C TRP A 66 -19.12 8.77 10.61
N GLY A 67 -19.75 7.61 10.42
CA GLY A 67 -21.02 7.25 11.05
C GLY A 67 -20.91 6.85 12.53
N GLY A 68 -19.71 6.91 13.13
CA GLY A 68 -19.48 6.57 14.54
C GLY A 68 -19.39 5.06 14.84
N ALA A 69 -19.34 4.22 13.81
CA ALA A 69 -19.23 2.79 13.99
C ALA A 69 -17.81 2.35 14.38
N VAL A 70 -17.72 1.27 15.15
CA VAL A 70 -16.44 0.67 15.55
C VAL A 70 -15.78 -0.08 14.39
N ARG A 71 -14.44 -0.18 14.43
CA ARG A 71 -13.62 -0.78 13.37
C ARG A 71 -14.11 -2.15 12.93
N SER A 72 -14.42 -3.05 13.87
CA SER A 72 -14.85 -4.42 13.57
C SER A 72 -16.17 -4.46 12.78
N SER A 73 -17.13 -3.60 13.13
CA SER A 73 -18.39 -3.45 12.40
C SER A 73 -18.17 -2.91 10.99
N CYS A 74 -17.26 -1.96 10.82
CA CYS A 74 -16.92 -1.41 9.51
C CYS A 74 -16.21 -2.43 8.61
N ILE A 75 -15.28 -3.21 9.16
CA ILE A 75 -14.64 -4.30 8.44
C ILE A 75 -15.71 -5.27 7.96
N SER A 76 -16.53 -5.83 8.85
CA SER A 76 -17.58 -6.77 8.48
C SER A 76 -18.55 -6.21 7.41
N ARG A 77 -18.89 -4.92 7.48
CA ARG A 77 -19.76 -4.26 6.52
C ARG A 77 -19.11 -4.03 5.15
N CYS A 78 -17.81 -3.79 5.11
CA CYS A 78 -17.07 -3.41 3.91
C CYS A 78 -16.31 -4.57 3.27
N ASP A 79 -16.13 -5.71 3.95
CA ASP A 79 -15.40 -6.90 3.47
C ASP A 79 -16.18 -7.69 2.39
N GLY A 80 -17.42 -7.28 2.07
CA GLY A 80 -18.23 -7.85 0.98
C GLY A 80 -17.73 -7.54 -0.45
N GLY A 81 -16.54 -6.96 -0.59
CA GLY A 81 -15.93 -6.58 -1.87
C GLY A 81 -14.40 -6.61 -1.79
N LYS A 82 -13.85 -7.70 -1.25
CA LYS A 82 -12.41 -7.93 -1.09
C LYS A 82 -11.67 -7.70 -2.42
N PRO A 83 -10.78 -6.70 -2.54
CA PRO A 83 -9.68 -6.85 -3.48
C PRO A 83 -8.85 -7.98 -2.88
N THR A 84 -8.97 -9.18 -3.45
CA THR A 84 -7.92 -10.17 -3.24
C THR A 84 -6.64 -9.50 -3.68
N LEU A 85 -5.67 -9.44 -2.77
CA LEU A 85 -4.27 -9.34 -3.16
C LEU A 85 -4.04 -10.65 -3.94
N SER A 86 -4.39 -10.64 -5.22
CA SER A 86 -4.01 -11.71 -6.12
C SER A 86 -2.52 -11.57 -6.28
N ASP A 87 -1.79 -12.50 -5.66
CA ASP A 87 -0.45 -12.91 -6.06
C ASP A 87 -0.36 -13.13 -7.58
#